data_AF-A0A960SSK7-F1
#
_entry.id   AF-A0A960SSK7-F1
#
_cell.length_a   1.000
_cell.length_b   1.000
_cell.length_c   1.000
_cell.angle_alpha   90.00
_cell.angle_beta   90.00
_cell.angle_gamma   90.00
#
_symmetry.space_group_name_H-M   'P 1'
#
loop_
_entity.id
_entity.type
_entity.pdbx_description
1 polymer ?
#
loop_
_entity_poly.entity_id
_entity_poly.type
_entity_poly.pdbx_seq_one_letter_code
_entity_poly.pdbx_strand_id
1 'polypeptide(L)'
;CDTELVKEIPAELKGNELVVLTNIDSPTPPEEMERLWTFVKNGGRLWVLGDHTFIKNGRNHINDLLEPCHISLAHDSAQFFPQGWFNSYDFRQGTPFGELRDPAENRPAILVGASLQLEAPAVPFVLGRYGYGDWGTTASDEQRGYIGDFKYQAQERLGDLVLVAGEQVGRGKVLVFGDTTSFFCNNMPRSFEILRAGLSWFGENPRWSALNGAGGQWLAGLLTVGLMGLLLWFARPGLLAGVLGAVALVAWQGHRPTGTLKFSPDFSRSRLAIVDYSHQEDTSKHGSMDNSLHGLTINMMRYGLLPVAADRWDPALLDVARVIVMNAPRKVITPSEQADLQAFMERGGTVILACGFPHYEFAKPLLDPYDIKVRGLPLGRFFDRPMFGHRV
;
A
#
# COMPACT_ATOMS: atom_id res chain seq x y z
N CYS A 1 3.05 -9.36 -16.85
CA CYS A 1 4.16 -8.47 -16.47
C CYS A 1 5.33 -9.39 -16.25
N ASP A 2 6.34 -9.33 -17.11
CA ASP A 2 7.58 -10.06 -16.86
C ASP A 2 8.43 -9.21 -15.93
N THR A 3 9.07 -9.83 -14.95
CA THR A 3 9.88 -9.13 -13.95
C THR A 3 11.24 -9.80 -13.91
N GLU A 4 12.29 -9.00 -14.02
CA GLU A 4 13.67 -9.44 -13.98
C GLU A 4 14.37 -8.75 -12.81
N LEU A 5 15.09 -9.53 -12.01
CA LEU A 5 15.97 -9.00 -10.99
C LEU A 5 17.36 -8.82 -11.60
N VAL A 6 17.78 -7.58 -11.75
CA VAL A 6 19.10 -7.20 -12.28
C VAL A 6 19.96 -6.58 -11.17
N LYS A 7 21.27 -6.70 -11.30
CA LYS A 7 22.24 -6.08 -10.37
C LYS A 7 22.61 -4.66 -10.76
N GLU A 8 22.57 -4.36 -12.05
CA GLU A 8 22.98 -3.10 -12.64
C GLU A 8 21.85 -2.57 -13.52
N ILE A 9 21.80 -1.26 -13.73
CA ILE A 9 20.80 -0.64 -14.60
C ILE A 9 21.08 -1.09 -16.04
N PRO A 10 20.14 -1.78 -16.72
CA PRO A 10 20.36 -2.29 -18.06
C PRO A 10 20.83 -1.22 -19.05
N ALA A 11 21.64 -1.62 -20.03
CA ALA A 11 22.11 -0.73 -21.10
C ALA A 11 20.96 -0.26 -22.01
N GLU A 12 19.90 -1.08 -22.14
CA GLU A 12 18.70 -0.76 -22.89
C GLU A 12 17.50 -0.74 -21.95
N LEU A 13 16.82 0.41 -21.88
CA LEU A 13 15.56 0.60 -21.15
C LEU A 13 14.46 1.00 -22.13
N LYS A 14 13.36 0.25 -22.17
CA LYS A 14 12.24 0.48 -23.09
C LYS A 14 11.16 1.32 -22.42
N GLY A 15 10.64 2.33 -23.10
CA GLY A 15 9.71 3.32 -22.51
C GLY A 15 8.41 2.78 -21.88
N ASN A 16 8.06 1.50 -22.05
CA ASN A 16 6.93 0.85 -21.38
C ASN A 16 7.31 0.13 -20.07
N GLU A 17 8.58 0.06 -19.72
CA GLU A 17 9.11 -0.61 -18.54
C GLU A 17 8.96 0.24 -17.27
N LEU A 18 9.05 -0.44 -16.13
CA LEU A 18 9.09 0.14 -14.81
C LEU A 18 10.37 -0.32 -14.13
N VAL A 19 11.24 0.62 -13.79
CA VAL A 19 12.46 0.35 -13.03
C VAL A 19 12.14 0.53 -11.55
N VAL A 20 12.40 -0.49 -10.74
CA VAL A 20 12.24 -0.45 -9.28
C VAL A 20 13.62 -0.51 -8.65
N LEU A 21 13.97 0.51 -7.87
CA LEU A 21 15.24 0.60 -7.14
C LEU A 21 14.95 0.61 -5.65
N THR A 22 15.74 -0.14 -4.89
CA THR A 22 15.65 -0.15 -3.42
C THR A 22 17.03 0.03 -2.83
N ASN A 23 17.15 0.93 -1.85
CA ASN A 23 18.30 1.05 -0.95
C ASN A 23 19.67 0.96 -1.64
N ILE A 24 20.01 2.01 -2.40
CA ILE A 24 21.28 2.11 -3.13
C ILE A 24 22.41 2.48 -2.15
N ASP A 25 23.35 1.55 -1.97
CA ASP A 25 24.46 1.65 -1.01
C ASP A 25 25.79 2.10 -1.64
N SER A 26 25.79 2.37 -2.94
CA SER A 26 26.97 2.85 -3.68
C SER A 26 26.60 3.95 -4.68
N PRO A 27 27.51 4.90 -4.98
CA PRO A 27 27.26 5.91 -5.98
C PRO A 27 26.95 5.28 -7.34
N THR A 28 25.85 5.70 -7.96
CA THR A 28 25.52 5.29 -9.33
C THR A 28 26.46 6.02 -10.30
N PRO A 29 27.13 5.32 -11.24
CA PRO A 29 27.99 5.97 -12.22
C PRO A 29 27.24 7.05 -13.02
N PRO A 30 27.89 8.19 -13.36
CA PRO A 30 27.22 9.30 -14.05
C PRO A 30 26.53 8.90 -15.36
N GLU A 31 27.13 7.98 -16.12
CA GLU A 31 26.56 7.47 -17.37
C GLU A 31 25.27 6.65 -17.15
N GLU A 32 25.23 5.84 -16.08
CA GLU A 32 24.03 5.08 -15.72
C GLU A 32 22.93 6.01 -15.21
N MET A 33 23.30 7.03 -14.45
CA MET A 33 22.39 8.08 -13.98
C MET A 33 21.77 8.83 -15.16
N GLU A 34 22.59 9.28 -16.11
CA GLU A 34 22.12 9.98 -17.31
C GLU A 34 21.19 9.08 -18.15
N ARG A 35 21.53 7.79 -18.29
CA ARG A 35 20.72 6.82 -19.02
C ARG A 35 19.36 6.61 -18.36
N LEU A 36 19.33 6.39 -17.04
CA LEU A 36 18.10 6.21 -16.27
C LEU A 36 17.20 7.45 -16.39
N TRP A 37 17.75 8.64 -16.22
CA TRP A 37 16.96 9.87 -16.27
C TRP A 37 16.54 10.24 -17.69
N THR A 38 17.32 9.90 -18.71
CA THR A 38 16.89 9.98 -20.11
C THR A 38 15.71 9.05 -20.36
N PHE A 39 15.76 7.82 -19.86
CA PHE A 39 14.64 6.88 -19.93
C PHE A 39 13.38 7.45 -19.27
N VAL A 40 13.48 7.96 -18.04
CA VAL A 40 12.34 8.57 -17.33
C VAL A 40 11.79 9.78 -18.10
N LYS A 41 12.64 10.73 -18.49
CA LYS A 41 12.21 11.94 -19.24
C LYS A 41 11.46 11.59 -20.54
N ASN A 42 11.80 10.45 -21.15
CA ASN A 42 11.20 9.96 -22.40
C ASN A 42 9.92 9.13 -22.22
N GLY A 43 9.42 8.94 -20.99
CA GLY A 43 8.17 8.21 -20.72
C GLY A 43 8.33 6.99 -19.82
N GLY A 44 9.57 6.65 -19.47
CA GLY A 44 9.89 5.60 -18.52
C GLY A 44 9.34 5.86 -17.12
N ARG A 45 9.23 4.80 -16.33
CA ARG A 45 8.70 4.86 -14.96
C ARG A 45 9.76 4.42 -13.98
N LEU A 46 9.92 5.18 -12.91
CA LEU A 46 10.87 4.91 -11.84
C LEU A 46 10.12 4.80 -10.51
N TRP A 47 10.32 3.69 -9.82
CA TRP A 47 9.86 3.49 -8.45
C TRP A 47 11.05 3.34 -7.53
N VAL A 48 11.20 4.26 -6.58
CA VAL A 48 12.27 4.25 -5.60
C VAL A 48 11.70 3.87 -4.23
N LEU A 49 12.27 2.81 -3.65
CA LEU A 49 11.97 2.33 -2.31
C LEU A 49 13.13 2.70 -1.41
N GLY A 50 12.99 3.85 -0.78
CA GLY A 50 13.92 4.36 0.21
C GLY A 50 13.64 3.85 1.61
N ASP A 51 14.63 4.05 2.44
CA ASP A 51 14.63 3.79 3.87
C ASP A 51 15.44 4.92 4.51
N HIS A 52 15.76 4.82 5.79
CA HIS A 52 16.68 5.76 6.44
C HIS A 52 17.93 6.04 5.60
N THR A 53 18.43 7.27 5.69
CA THR A 53 19.61 7.73 4.94
C THR A 53 20.91 7.02 5.35
N PHE A 54 20.85 6.08 6.30
CA PHE A 54 21.96 5.21 6.71
C PHE A 54 21.56 3.74 6.69
N ILE A 55 22.31 2.95 5.92
CA ILE A 55 22.12 1.50 5.85
C ILE A 55 23.46 0.85 6.15
N LYS A 56 23.54 0.13 7.28
CA LYS A 56 24.56 -0.84 7.75
C LYS A 56 26.06 -0.48 7.66
N ASN A 57 26.54 0.12 6.57
CA ASN A 57 27.93 0.36 6.21
C ASN A 57 28.25 1.79 5.68
N GLY A 58 27.31 2.73 5.66
CA GLY A 58 27.60 4.10 5.19
C GLY A 58 26.36 4.94 4.85
N ARG A 59 26.56 5.91 3.95
CA ARG A 59 25.54 6.80 3.38
C ARG A 59 24.64 6.06 2.38
N ASN A 60 23.35 6.36 2.41
CA ASN A 60 22.41 5.99 1.37
C ASN A 60 22.52 6.96 0.18
N HIS A 61 22.70 6.44 -1.03
CA HIS A 61 22.88 7.23 -2.26
C HIS A 61 21.57 7.54 -2.99
N ILE A 62 20.41 7.26 -2.39
CA ILE A 62 19.11 7.55 -2.99
C ILE A 62 18.91 9.05 -3.27
N ASN A 63 19.40 9.95 -2.41
CA ASN A 63 19.26 11.38 -2.69
C ASN A 63 20.12 11.83 -3.89
N ASP A 64 21.23 11.15 -4.15
CA ASP A 64 22.04 11.40 -5.35
C ASP A 64 21.30 10.92 -6.61
N LEU A 65 20.59 9.78 -6.50
CA LEU A 65 19.69 9.28 -7.54
C LEU A 65 18.55 10.25 -7.82
N LEU A 66 17.93 10.81 -6.77
CA LEU A 66 16.74 11.63 -6.87
C LEU A 66 17.00 13.11 -7.19
N GLU A 67 18.26 13.55 -7.22
CA GLU A 67 18.65 14.96 -7.50
C GLU A 67 17.96 15.57 -8.73
N PRO A 68 17.72 14.84 -9.84
CA PRO A 68 17.01 15.39 -10.99
C PRO A 68 15.50 15.57 -10.84
N CYS A 69 14.92 15.23 -9.69
CA CYS A 69 13.51 15.46 -9.36
C CYS A 69 13.37 16.24 -8.05
N HIS A 70 12.14 16.63 -7.72
CA HIS A 70 11.82 17.51 -6.61
C HIS A 70 11.40 16.73 -5.36
N ILE A 71 11.97 15.54 -5.19
CA ILE A 71 11.71 14.63 -4.08
C ILE A 71 13.05 14.23 -3.48
N SER A 72 13.21 14.36 -2.16
CA SER A 72 14.38 13.85 -1.44
C SER A 72 13.96 13.20 -0.12
N LEU A 73 14.79 12.28 0.38
CA LEU A 73 14.63 11.72 1.71
C LEU A 73 15.17 12.72 2.73
N ALA A 74 14.37 13.01 3.75
CA ALA A 74 14.78 13.74 4.92
C ALA A 74 15.78 12.92 5.74
N HIS A 75 16.57 13.63 6.54
CA HIS A 75 17.52 13.04 7.45
C HIS A 75 16.88 12.70 8.81
N ASP A 76 15.84 11.88 8.78
CA ASP A 76 15.03 11.57 9.94
C ASP A 76 14.55 10.10 9.95
N SER A 77 13.86 9.77 11.04
CA SER A 77 12.96 8.64 11.12
C SER A 77 11.54 9.17 11.25
N ALA A 78 10.71 8.87 10.25
CA ALA A 78 9.28 9.10 10.33
C ALA A 78 8.68 8.15 11.38
N GLN A 79 8.45 8.67 12.57
CA GLN A 79 7.87 7.96 13.71
C GLN A 79 6.39 8.27 13.87
N PHE A 80 5.66 7.33 14.43
CA PHE A 80 4.26 7.48 14.82
C PHE A 80 4.12 7.69 16.33
N PHE A 81 3.10 8.42 16.80
CA PHE A 81 2.76 8.41 18.23
C PHE A 81 1.94 7.16 18.61
N PRO A 82 0.81 6.85 17.93
CA PRO A 82 0.15 5.57 18.11
C PRO A 82 0.99 4.50 17.41
N GLN A 83 1.24 3.35 18.06
CA GLN A 83 2.05 2.29 17.44
C GLN A 83 1.59 2.00 16.00
N GLY A 84 2.52 1.89 15.04
CA GLY A 84 2.23 1.49 13.68
C GLY A 84 1.34 2.45 12.87
N TRP A 85 1.40 3.77 13.06
CA TRP A 85 0.62 4.75 12.27
C TRP A 85 -0.91 4.51 12.23
N PHE A 86 -1.49 3.77 13.19
CA PHE A 86 -2.93 3.51 13.20
C PHE A 86 -3.72 4.83 13.20
N ASN A 87 -4.70 4.95 12.30
CA ASN A 87 -5.48 6.19 12.09
C ASN A 87 -4.64 7.45 11.83
N SER A 88 -3.39 7.28 11.41
CA SER A 88 -2.42 8.38 11.30
C SER A 88 -1.96 8.60 9.87
N TYR A 89 -2.71 8.10 8.89
CA TYR A 89 -2.48 8.35 7.46
C TYR A 89 -3.54 9.25 6.86
N ASP A 90 -3.12 10.01 5.85
CA ASP A 90 -4.01 10.60 4.86
C ASP A 90 -3.53 10.25 3.46
N PHE A 91 -4.49 9.88 2.60
CA PHE A 91 -4.23 9.47 1.22
C PHE A 91 -4.67 10.54 0.25
N ARG A 92 -3.82 10.84 -0.74
CA ARG A 92 -4.10 11.88 -1.73
C ARG A 92 -5.31 11.49 -2.59
N GLN A 93 -6.40 12.23 -2.40
CA GLN A 93 -7.61 12.13 -3.21
C GLN A 93 -7.33 12.43 -4.68
N GLY A 94 -8.12 11.85 -5.59
CA GLY A 94 -7.93 12.00 -7.04
C GLY A 94 -6.75 11.22 -7.62
N THR A 95 -6.11 10.37 -6.81
CA THR A 95 -5.10 9.40 -7.24
C THR A 95 -5.58 7.98 -6.86
N PRO A 96 -4.96 6.91 -7.37
CA PRO A 96 -5.29 5.54 -6.97
C PRO A 96 -5.09 5.30 -5.46
N PHE A 97 -4.22 6.07 -4.80
CA PHE A 97 -4.03 6.01 -3.35
C PHE A 97 -5.26 6.49 -2.58
N GLY A 98 -6.06 7.41 -3.12
CA GLY A 98 -7.27 7.91 -2.47
C GLY A 98 -8.37 6.85 -2.28
N GLU A 99 -8.29 5.72 -2.99
CA GLU A 99 -9.19 4.57 -2.80
C GLU A 99 -8.77 3.68 -1.63
N LEU A 100 -7.53 3.81 -1.17
CA LEU A 100 -7.03 3.05 -0.03
C LEU A 100 -7.83 3.45 1.20
N ARG A 101 -8.31 2.43 1.91
CA ARG A 101 -8.99 2.59 3.19
C ARG A 101 -8.12 1.94 4.26
N ASP A 102 -7.83 2.67 5.32
CA ASP A 102 -7.17 2.12 6.50
C ASP A 102 -8.11 2.21 7.70
N PRO A 103 -8.86 1.15 8.04
CA PRO A 103 -9.83 1.16 9.13
C PRO A 103 -9.15 1.06 10.52
N ALA A 104 -8.05 1.81 10.73
CA ALA A 104 -7.19 1.79 11.93
C ALA A 104 -6.20 0.62 12.05
N GLU A 105 -5.74 0.00 10.95
CA GLU A 105 -4.94 -1.24 11.02
C GLU A 105 -3.57 -1.16 10.35
N ASN A 106 -3.15 0.04 9.91
CA ASN A 106 -1.92 0.24 9.16
C ASN A 106 -1.86 -0.67 7.93
N ARG A 107 -2.93 -0.65 7.14
CA ARG A 107 -3.01 -1.41 5.89
C ARG A 107 -1.85 -1.16 4.92
N PRO A 108 -1.35 0.07 4.75
CA PRO A 108 -0.13 0.32 3.98
C PRO A 108 1.07 -0.52 4.43
N ALA A 109 1.10 -0.90 5.71
CA ALA A 109 2.23 -1.52 6.39
C ALA A 109 3.51 -0.67 6.26
N ILE A 110 3.35 0.65 6.25
CA ILE A 110 4.47 1.57 6.45
C ILE A 110 4.83 1.51 7.94
N LEU A 111 6.10 1.32 8.27
CA LEU A 111 6.58 1.33 9.65
C LEU A 111 7.43 2.58 9.89
N VAL A 112 8.74 2.40 10.04
CA VAL A 112 9.70 3.44 10.36
C VAL A 112 10.69 3.45 9.21
N GLY A 113 10.75 4.58 8.51
CA GLY A 113 11.66 4.89 7.42
C GLY A 113 11.96 6.39 7.43
N ALA A 114 12.46 6.96 6.34
CA ALA A 114 12.65 8.40 6.21
C ALA A 114 11.35 9.11 5.81
N SER A 115 11.12 10.33 6.29
CA SER A 115 10.14 11.22 5.67
C SER A 115 10.68 11.80 4.36
N LEU A 116 9.81 12.33 3.51
CA LEU A 116 10.18 12.94 2.23
C LEU A 116 10.05 14.47 2.29
N GLN A 117 11.02 15.14 1.68
CA GLN A 117 10.97 16.57 1.39
C GLN A 117 10.58 16.75 -0.08
N LEU A 118 9.68 17.71 -0.32
CA LEU A 118 9.11 17.95 -1.65
C LEU A 118 9.25 19.42 -2.04
N GLU A 119 9.57 19.64 -3.30
CA GLU A 119 9.39 20.92 -3.98
C GLU A 119 8.40 20.77 -5.13
N ALA A 120 7.75 21.85 -5.54
CA ALA A 120 6.87 21.79 -6.70
C ALA A 120 7.70 21.44 -7.95
N PRO A 121 7.23 20.55 -8.84
CA PRO A 121 5.86 20.04 -8.97
C PRO A 121 5.60 18.67 -8.30
N ALA A 122 6.49 18.16 -7.45
CA ALA A 122 6.24 16.91 -6.72
C ALA A 122 5.06 17.06 -5.75
N VAL A 123 4.34 15.96 -5.51
CA VAL A 123 3.15 15.94 -4.66
C VAL A 123 3.12 14.76 -3.70
N PRO A 124 2.59 14.93 -2.48
CA PRO A 124 2.45 13.85 -1.52
C PRO A 124 1.28 12.93 -1.90
N PHE A 125 1.48 11.62 -1.77
CA PHE A 125 0.45 10.58 -1.95
C PHE A 125 0.01 9.94 -0.63
N VAL A 126 0.93 9.78 0.31
CA VAL A 126 0.64 9.31 1.67
C VAL A 126 1.28 10.28 2.67
N LEU A 127 0.47 10.81 3.58
CA LEU A 127 0.90 11.68 4.67
C LEU A 127 0.75 10.98 6.02
N GLY A 128 1.77 11.02 6.85
CA GLY A 128 1.71 10.68 8.26
C GLY A 128 1.22 11.87 9.08
N ARG A 129 -0.06 11.88 9.47
CA ARG A 129 -0.73 13.01 10.15
C ARG A 129 -0.32 13.16 11.62
N TYR A 130 -0.21 12.05 12.34
CA TYR A 130 0.01 12.03 13.80
C TYR A 130 1.31 11.32 14.16
N GLY A 131 2.42 11.86 13.65
CA GLY A 131 3.77 11.37 13.85
C GLY A 131 4.77 12.50 14.00
N TYR A 132 6.05 12.17 14.05
CA TYR A 132 7.14 13.13 14.09
C TYR A 132 8.37 12.62 13.32
N GLY A 133 9.17 13.54 12.79
CA GLY A 133 10.45 13.22 12.17
C GLY A 133 11.55 13.25 13.22
N ASP A 134 11.93 12.09 13.74
CA ASP A 134 12.99 11.91 14.73
C ASP A 134 14.36 12.14 14.05
N TRP A 135 15.04 13.22 14.41
CA TRP A 135 16.17 13.70 13.63
C TRP A 135 17.40 12.82 13.80
N GLY A 136 17.95 12.39 12.67
CA GLY A 136 19.25 11.75 12.66
C GLY A 136 20.40 12.75 12.84
N THR A 137 21.59 12.26 13.15
CA THR A 137 22.81 13.08 13.04
C THR A 137 23.43 12.90 11.66
N THR A 138 23.85 13.99 11.02
CA THR A 138 24.71 13.92 9.85
C THR A 138 26.12 13.56 10.31
N ALA A 139 26.43 12.28 10.39
CA ALA A 139 27.79 11.81 10.59
C ALA A 139 28.53 11.81 9.24
N SER A 140 29.85 11.99 9.24
CA SER A 140 30.68 11.82 8.04
C SER A 140 30.58 10.38 7.53
N ASP A 141 30.89 10.15 6.24
CA ASP A 141 30.73 8.84 5.57
C ASP A 141 31.40 7.65 6.30
N GLU A 142 32.36 7.91 7.19
CA GLU A 142 33.09 6.91 7.99
C GLU A 142 32.45 6.58 9.35
N GLN A 143 31.48 7.39 9.82
CA GLN A 143 30.82 7.20 11.10
C GLN A 143 29.37 6.75 10.89
N ARG A 144 28.94 5.74 11.66
CA ARG A 144 27.53 5.31 11.65
C ARG A 144 26.66 6.51 12.04
N GLY A 145 25.83 6.95 11.11
CA GLY A 145 24.80 7.94 11.39
C GLY A 145 23.85 7.48 12.49
N TYR A 146 23.40 8.43 13.30
CA TYR A 146 22.38 8.19 14.31
C TYR A 146 21.00 8.37 13.68
N ILE A 147 20.06 7.48 13.96
CA ILE A 147 18.70 7.44 13.40
C ILE A 147 17.69 8.22 14.29
N GLY A 148 18.21 8.97 15.26
CA GLY A 148 17.42 9.65 16.28
C GLY A 148 17.26 8.80 17.54
N ASP A 149 16.58 9.35 18.56
CA ASP A 149 16.45 8.73 19.89
C ASP A 149 15.06 8.11 20.15
N PHE A 150 14.22 8.07 19.12
CA PHE A 150 12.85 7.56 19.12
C PHE A 150 11.96 8.28 20.14
N LYS A 151 12.30 9.54 20.45
CA LYS A 151 11.52 10.39 21.35
C LYS A 151 11.32 11.74 20.70
N TYR A 152 10.05 12.13 20.63
CA TYR A 152 9.71 13.45 20.12
C TYR A 152 10.40 14.56 20.91
N GLN A 153 11.14 15.42 20.20
CA GLN A 153 11.74 16.64 20.71
C GLN A 153 11.00 17.86 20.14
N ALA A 154 10.90 18.94 20.92
CA ALA A 154 10.08 20.11 20.56
C ALA A 154 10.52 20.81 19.25
N GLN A 155 11.75 20.55 18.80
CA GLN A 155 12.31 21.10 17.56
C GLN A 155 11.96 20.25 16.33
N GLU A 156 11.61 18.99 16.53
CA GLU A 156 11.34 18.05 15.45
C GLU A 156 10.02 18.35 14.76
N ARG A 157 9.95 17.98 13.48
CA ARG A 157 8.73 18.17 12.69
C ARG A 157 7.62 17.30 13.28
N LEU A 158 6.54 17.95 13.70
CA LEU A 158 5.33 17.29 14.17
C LEU A 158 4.27 17.25 13.07
N GLY A 159 3.80 16.05 12.75
CA GLY A 159 2.71 15.81 11.80
C GLY A 159 3.04 16.12 10.35
N ASP A 160 2.09 15.76 9.49
CA ASP A 160 2.14 15.94 8.03
C ASP A 160 3.48 15.52 7.41
N LEU A 161 4.05 14.40 7.89
CA LEU A 161 5.24 13.81 7.31
C LEU A 161 4.87 13.21 5.96
N VAL A 162 5.62 13.49 4.92
CA VAL A 162 5.39 12.85 3.61
C VAL A 162 6.03 11.47 3.65
N LEU A 163 5.25 10.41 3.45
CA LEU A 163 5.74 9.03 3.51
C LEU A 163 5.87 8.42 2.11
N VAL A 164 5.01 8.87 1.19
CA VAL A 164 5.04 8.50 -0.23
C VAL A 164 4.77 9.74 -1.06
N ALA A 165 5.54 9.95 -2.12
CA ALA A 165 5.38 11.08 -3.03
C ALA A 165 5.55 10.65 -4.48
N GLY A 166 4.94 11.41 -5.39
CA GLY A 166 5.09 11.19 -6.82
C GLY A 166 5.30 12.49 -7.58
N GLU A 167 6.01 12.38 -8.70
CA GLU A 167 6.26 13.46 -9.64
C GLU A 167 6.17 12.97 -11.08
N GLN A 168 5.73 13.86 -11.98
CA GLN A 168 5.89 13.67 -13.42
C GLN A 168 7.15 14.39 -13.90
N VAL A 169 8.14 13.62 -14.39
CA VAL A 169 9.40 14.15 -14.91
C VAL A 169 9.43 13.97 -16.42
N GLY A 170 9.30 15.08 -17.15
CA GLY A 170 9.11 15.04 -18.61
C GLY A 170 7.84 14.28 -18.98
N ARG A 171 7.98 13.20 -19.74
CA ARG A 171 6.88 12.29 -20.09
C ARG A 171 6.72 11.12 -19.13
N GLY A 172 7.71 10.87 -18.27
CA GLY A 172 7.72 9.75 -17.33
C GLY A 172 7.21 10.12 -15.95
N LYS A 173 7.34 9.16 -15.04
CA LYS A 173 6.81 9.24 -13.67
C LYS A 173 7.80 8.68 -12.67
N VAL A 174 7.92 9.35 -11.53
CA VAL A 174 8.73 8.93 -10.39
C VAL A 174 7.82 8.77 -9.18
N LEU A 175 7.89 7.61 -8.51
CA LEU A 175 7.19 7.33 -7.26
C LEU A 175 8.23 6.97 -6.20
N VAL A 176 8.21 7.65 -5.06
CA VAL A 176 9.20 7.46 -3.99
C VAL A 176 8.48 7.09 -2.71
N PHE A 177 8.94 6.01 -2.07
CA PHE A 177 8.54 5.60 -0.73
C PHE A 177 9.70 5.87 0.21
N GLY A 178 9.41 6.47 1.36
CA GLY A 178 10.41 6.69 2.42
C GLY A 178 10.67 5.45 3.30
N ASP A 179 9.89 4.39 3.12
CA ASP A 179 9.98 3.13 3.87
C ASP A 179 9.85 1.92 2.94
N THR A 180 10.62 0.87 3.21
CA THR A 180 10.61 -0.39 2.45
C THR A 180 9.71 -1.46 3.06
N THR A 181 9.23 -1.26 4.29
CA THR A 181 8.53 -2.30 5.08
C THR A 181 7.25 -2.81 4.42
N SER A 182 6.57 -1.94 3.65
CA SER A 182 5.38 -2.28 2.88
C SER A 182 5.62 -3.42 1.88
N PHE A 183 6.87 -3.65 1.46
CA PHE A 183 7.23 -4.58 0.40
C PHE A 183 7.88 -5.87 0.92
N PHE A 184 8.10 -5.98 2.23
CA PHE A 184 8.59 -7.21 2.80
C PHE A 184 7.55 -8.31 2.63
N CYS A 185 7.99 -9.53 2.31
CA CYS A 185 7.12 -10.70 2.12
C CYS A 185 6.13 -10.85 3.29
N ASN A 186 6.62 -10.56 4.49
CA ASN A 186 5.92 -10.72 5.75
C ASN A 186 4.73 -9.71 5.90
N ASN A 187 4.77 -8.57 5.22
CA ASN A 187 3.74 -7.52 5.23
C ASN A 187 2.91 -7.44 3.95
N MET A 188 3.49 -7.86 2.81
CA MET A 188 2.87 -7.85 1.49
C MET A 188 1.43 -8.38 1.44
N PRO A 189 1.04 -9.44 2.17
CA PRO A 189 -0.35 -9.90 2.17
C PRO A 189 -1.35 -8.83 2.62
N ARG A 190 -0.94 -7.87 3.47
CA ARG A 190 -1.80 -6.78 3.94
C ARG A 190 -1.63 -5.51 3.13
N SER A 191 -0.41 -5.22 2.71
CA SER A 191 -0.06 -4.00 1.97
C SER A 191 -0.24 -4.11 0.46
N PHE A 192 -0.68 -5.25 -0.09
CA PHE A 192 -0.82 -5.44 -1.55
C PHE A 192 -1.64 -4.35 -2.27
N GLU A 193 -2.56 -3.67 -1.59
CA GLU A 193 -3.30 -2.55 -2.17
C GLU A 193 -2.41 -1.32 -2.42
N ILE A 194 -1.39 -1.06 -1.61
CA ILE A 194 -0.44 0.04 -1.87
C ILE A 194 0.41 -0.26 -3.11
N LEU A 195 0.76 -1.53 -3.32
CA LEU A 195 1.44 -2.00 -4.53
C LEU A 195 0.54 -1.79 -5.75
N ARG A 196 -0.74 -2.18 -5.66
CA ARG A 196 -1.74 -1.97 -6.73
C ARG A 196 -1.96 -0.49 -7.03
N ALA A 197 -2.02 0.36 -6.01
CA ALA A 197 -2.18 1.81 -6.18
C ALA A 197 -0.98 2.43 -6.89
N GLY A 198 0.25 2.06 -6.51
CA GLY A 198 1.47 2.52 -7.18
C GLY A 198 1.52 2.09 -8.65
N LEU A 199 1.25 0.82 -8.94
CA LEU A 199 1.21 0.29 -10.30
C LEU A 199 0.07 0.93 -11.14
N SER A 200 -1.12 1.14 -10.56
CA SER A 200 -2.20 1.91 -11.19
C SER A 200 -1.72 3.29 -11.59
N TRP A 201 -1.08 4.00 -10.67
CA TRP A 201 -0.65 5.37 -10.89
C TRP A 201 0.36 5.47 -12.04
N PHE A 202 1.27 4.51 -12.17
CA PHE A 202 2.16 4.43 -13.34
C PHE A 202 1.43 4.18 -14.66
N GLY A 203 0.32 3.43 -14.62
CA GLY A 203 -0.55 3.16 -15.77
C GLY A 203 -1.46 4.33 -16.17
N GLU A 204 -1.70 5.29 -15.28
CA GLU A 204 -2.53 6.45 -15.61
C GLU A 204 -1.87 7.32 -16.69
N ASN A 205 -2.62 7.63 -17.74
CA ASN A 205 -2.26 8.75 -18.60
C ASN A 205 -2.50 10.06 -17.84
N PRO A 206 -1.61 11.07 -17.95
CA PRO A 206 -1.78 12.35 -17.28
C PRO A 206 -2.94 13.14 -17.91
N ARG A 207 -4.17 12.74 -17.61
CA ARG A 207 -5.38 13.56 -17.88
C ARG A 207 -5.38 14.83 -17.01
N TRP A 208 -4.51 14.86 -15.99
CA TRP A 208 -4.43 15.84 -14.91
C TRP A 208 -3.30 16.86 -15.03
N SER A 209 -2.24 16.61 -15.81
CA SER A 209 -1.09 17.53 -15.83
C SER A 209 -1.44 18.90 -16.44
N ALA A 210 -2.42 18.95 -17.36
CA ALA A 210 -2.88 20.19 -17.95
C ALA A 210 -3.66 21.09 -16.97
N LEU A 211 -4.36 20.53 -15.98
CA LEU A 211 -5.16 21.28 -14.99
C LEU A 211 -4.43 21.53 -13.66
N ASN A 212 -3.49 20.66 -13.28
CA ASN A 212 -2.66 20.84 -12.08
C ASN A 212 -1.38 21.64 -12.32
N GLY A 213 -0.93 21.78 -13.58
CA GLY A 213 0.13 22.71 -13.92
C GLY A 213 -0.29 24.16 -13.67
N ALA A 214 0.68 25.07 -13.52
CA ALA A 214 0.40 26.49 -13.26
C ALA A 214 -0.62 27.08 -14.25
N GLY A 215 -0.54 26.74 -15.54
CA GLY A 215 -1.51 27.19 -16.56
C GLY A 215 -2.93 26.67 -16.34
N GLY A 216 -3.09 25.46 -15.81
CA GLY A 216 -4.37 24.87 -15.46
C GLY A 216 -5.01 25.53 -14.23
N GLN A 217 -4.19 25.85 -13.22
CA GLN A 217 -4.61 26.61 -12.06
C GLN A 217 -4.99 28.05 -12.43
N TRP A 218 -4.23 28.70 -13.32
CA TRP A 218 -4.59 30.00 -13.88
C TRP A 218 -5.89 29.96 -14.66
N LEU A 219 -6.09 28.95 -15.51
CA LEU A 219 -7.34 28.77 -16.26
C LEU A 219 -8.53 28.52 -15.32
N ALA A 220 -8.36 27.66 -14.30
CA ALA A 220 -9.38 27.42 -13.29
C ALA A 220 -9.70 28.69 -12.48
N GLY A 221 -8.68 29.47 -12.13
CA GLY A 221 -8.82 30.78 -11.47
C GLY A 221 -9.57 31.80 -12.33
N LEU A 222 -9.19 31.94 -13.60
CA LEU A 222 -9.87 32.81 -14.57
C LEU A 222 -11.33 32.38 -14.81
N LEU A 223 -11.58 31.07 -14.93
CA LEU A 223 -12.92 30.53 -15.02
C LEU A 223 -13.71 30.89 -13.77
N THR A 224 -13.15 30.72 -12.57
CA THR A 224 -13.81 31.04 -11.29
C THR A 224 -14.14 32.53 -11.17
N VAL A 225 -13.20 33.42 -11.53
CA VAL A 225 -13.43 34.87 -11.52
C VAL A 225 -14.47 35.29 -12.55
N GLY A 226 -14.40 34.75 -13.78
CA GLY A 226 -15.39 35.01 -14.82
C GLY A 226 -16.79 34.52 -14.43
N LEU A 227 -16.85 33.38 -13.73
CA LEU A 227 -18.05 32.81 -13.16
C LEU A 227 -18.62 33.71 -12.06
N MET A 228 -17.80 34.18 -11.13
CA MET A 228 -18.20 35.14 -10.09
C MET A 228 -18.73 36.44 -10.70
N GLY A 229 -18.08 36.96 -11.75
CA GLY A 229 -18.54 38.14 -12.49
C GLY A 229 -19.91 37.92 -13.15
N LEU A 230 -20.12 36.76 -13.78
CA LEU A 230 -21.42 36.36 -14.36
C LEU A 230 -22.51 36.22 -13.29
N LEU A 231 -22.17 35.64 -12.13
CA LEU A 231 -23.10 35.48 -10.99
C LEU A 231 -23.53 36.84 -10.41
N LEU A 232 -22.58 37.77 -10.27
CA LEU A 232 -22.84 39.13 -9.80
C LEU A 232 -23.64 39.95 -10.83
N TRP A 233 -23.41 39.74 -12.13
CA TRP A 233 -24.09 40.48 -13.20
C TRP A 233 -25.53 40.01 -13.41
N PHE A 234 -25.78 38.70 -13.34
CA PHE A 234 -27.07 38.15 -13.75
C PHE A 234 -28.05 37.86 -12.62
N ALA A 235 -27.63 37.85 -11.34
CA ALA A 235 -28.48 37.69 -10.14
C ALA A 235 -29.69 36.73 -10.31
N ARG A 236 -29.52 35.68 -11.12
CA ARG A 236 -30.58 34.75 -11.50
C ARG A 236 -30.27 33.42 -10.81
N PRO A 237 -31.09 32.98 -9.85
CA PRO A 237 -30.80 31.79 -9.05
C PRO A 237 -30.64 30.51 -9.92
N GLY A 238 -31.31 30.43 -11.07
CA GLY A 238 -31.13 29.31 -12.01
C GLY A 238 -29.75 29.23 -12.67
N LEU A 239 -29.09 30.38 -12.94
CA LEU A 239 -27.73 30.41 -13.48
C LEU A 239 -26.72 29.99 -12.41
N LEU A 240 -26.90 30.42 -11.15
CA LEU A 240 -26.08 30.00 -10.02
C LEU A 240 -26.14 28.49 -9.80
N ALA A 241 -27.34 27.90 -9.83
CA ALA A 241 -27.50 26.45 -9.70
C ALA A 241 -26.83 25.68 -10.83
N GLY A 242 -26.98 26.13 -12.08
CA GLY A 242 -26.32 25.51 -13.24
C GLY A 242 -24.79 25.57 -13.17
N VAL A 243 -24.27 26.71 -12.73
CA VAL A 243 -22.84 26.94 -12.50
C VAL A 243 -22.29 26.04 -11.40
N LEU A 244 -22.93 26.01 -10.23
CA LEU A 244 -22.51 25.15 -9.12
C LEU A 244 -22.59 23.67 -9.51
N GLY A 245 -23.62 23.28 -10.27
CA GLY A 245 -23.73 21.94 -10.84
C GLY A 245 -22.58 21.60 -11.79
N ALA A 246 -22.17 22.53 -12.66
CA ALA A 246 -21.04 22.34 -13.56
C ALA A 246 -19.70 22.26 -12.82
N VAL A 247 -19.46 23.13 -11.82
CA VAL A 247 -18.26 23.07 -10.97
C VAL A 247 -18.23 21.76 -10.18
N ALA A 248 -19.35 21.35 -9.59
CA ALA A 248 -19.46 20.08 -8.89
C ALA A 248 -19.22 18.90 -9.83
N LEU A 249 -19.71 18.94 -11.07
CA LEU A 249 -19.49 17.89 -12.07
C LEU A 249 -18.03 17.83 -12.52
N VAL A 250 -17.37 18.97 -12.75
CA VAL A 250 -15.94 19.03 -13.09
C VAL A 250 -15.09 18.58 -11.90
N ALA A 251 -15.41 19.02 -10.69
CA ALA A 251 -14.74 18.56 -9.48
C ALA A 251 -14.96 17.07 -9.24
N TRP A 252 -16.15 16.53 -9.50
CA TRP A 252 -16.48 15.12 -9.33
C TRP A 252 -15.83 14.23 -10.38
N GLN A 253 -15.92 14.60 -11.67
CA GLN A 253 -15.10 13.96 -12.71
C GLN A 253 -13.62 14.11 -12.40
N GLY A 254 -13.29 15.18 -11.69
CA GLY A 254 -11.96 15.53 -11.30
C GLY A 254 -11.36 14.65 -10.21
N HIS A 255 -12.18 14.36 -9.22
CA HIS A 255 -11.82 13.56 -8.06
C HIS A 255 -12.12 12.08 -8.27
N ARG A 256 -12.60 11.68 -9.46
CA ARG A 256 -12.82 10.27 -9.77
C ARG A 256 -11.47 9.56 -9.79
N PRO A 257 -11.20 8.70 -8.80
CA PRO A 257 -10.02 7.85 -8.88
C PRO A 257 -10.12 7.01 -10.16
N THR A 258 -8.98 6.77 -10.81
CA THR A 258 -8.94 5.91 -12.00
C THR A 258 -9.14 4.43 -11.66
N GLY A 259 -9.19 4.10 -10.37
CA GLY A 259 -9.30 2.74 -9.85
C GLY A 259 -7.95 2.11 -9.55
N THR A 260 -7.98 1.12 -8.67
CA THR A 260 -6.86 0.17 -8.52
C THR A 260 -6.82 -0.84 -9.68
N LEU A 261 -5.62 -1.32 -10.02
CA LEU A 261 -5.42 -2.32 -11.05
C LEU A 261 -6.20 -3.58 -10.69
N LYS A 262 -7.04 -4.04 -11.62
CA LYS A 262 -7.76 -5.30 -11.45
C LYS A 262 -6.79 -6.47 -11.50
N PHE A 263 -7.08 -7.50 -10.72
CA PHE A 263 -6.38 -8.77 -10.85
C PHE A 263 -6.61 -9.37 -12.24
N SER A 264 -5.56 -9.94 -12.84
CA SER A 264 -5.68 -10.71 -14.08
C SER A 264 -6.26 -12.08 -13.74
N PRO A 265 -7.46 -12.45 -14.23
CA PRO A 265 -8.09 -13.70 -13.85
C PRO A 265 -7.22 -14.93 -14.12
N ASP A 266 -6.58 -14.99 -15.29
CA ASP A 266 -5.80 -16.16 -15.71
C ASP A 266 -4.53 -16.35 -14.86
N PHE A 267 -3.79 -15.26 -14.63
CA PHE A 267 -2.59 -15.31 -13.79
C PHE A 267 -2.95 -15.57 -12.33
N SER A 268 -3.92 -14.83 -11.80
CA SER A 268 -4.30 -14.88 -10.39
C SER A 268 -4.91 -16.23 -10.01
N ARG A 269 -5.73 -16.88 -10.85
CA ARG A 269 -6.33 -18.19 -10.52
C ARG A 269 -5.30 -19.30 -10.28
N SER A 270 -4.07 -19.12 -10.75
CA SER A 270 -2.99 -20.07 -10.52
C SER A 270 -2.17 -19.79 -9.26
N ARG A 271 -2.19 -18.54 -8.75
CA ARG A 271 -1.23 -18.04 -7.76
C ARG A 271 -1.85 -17.32 -6.57
N LEU A 272 -3.00 -16.65 -6.70
CA LEU A 272 -3.56 -15.84 -5.63
C LEU A 272 -4.20 -16.72 -4.56
N ALA A 273 -3.86 -16.44 -3.30
CA ALA A 273 -4.44 -17.08 -2.13
C ALA A 273 -5.08 -16.02 -1.24
N ILE A 274 -6.30 -16.25 -0.78
CA ILE A 274 -6.99 -15.37 0.15
C ILE A 274 -6.77 -15.89 1.56
N VAL A 275 -6.40 -15.00 2.48
CA VAL A 275 -6.48 -15.21 3.92
C VAL A 275 -7.66 -14.39 4.40
N ASP A 276 -8.73 -15.06 4.82
CA ASP A 276 -9.93 -14.37 5.27
C ASP A 276 -9.70 -13.73 6.63
N TYR A 277 -10.16 -12.49 6.77
CA TYR A 277 -10.37 -11.80 8.03
C TYR A 277 -11.78 -11.19 8.11
N SER A 278 -12.59 -11.36 7.06
CA SER A 278 -13.93 -10.79 6.96
C SER A 278 -14.94 -11.45 7.91
N HIS A 279 -14.66 -12.68 8.35
CA HIS A 279 -15.46 -13.40 9.35
C HIS A 279 -14.94 -13.27 10.78
N GLN A 280 -14.12 -12.24 11.05
CA GLN A 280 -13.53 -11.98 12.36
C GLN A 280 -12.79 -13.19 12.93
N GLU A 281 -12.03 -13.87 12.09
CA GLU A 281 -11.21 -15.03 12.43
C GLU A 281 -10.49 -14.83 13.78
N ASP A 282 -10.39 -15.89 14.60
CA ASP A 282 -9.69 -15.85 15.90
C ASP A 282 -8.17 -15.86 15.73
N THR A 283 -7.66 -14.90 14.95
CA THR A 283 -6.25 -14.75 14.60
C THR A 283 -5.85 -13.29 14.60
N SER A 284 -4.59 -13.05 14.95
CA SER A 284 -4.02 -11.71 14.85
C SER A 284 -3.57 -11.41 13.43
N LYS A 285 -3.92 -10.21 12.95
CA LYS A 285 -3.38 -9.65 11.71
C LYS A 285 -1.91 -9.21 11.86
N HIS A 286 -1.44 -9.01 13.09
CA HIS A 286 -0.06 -8.66 13.38
C HIS A 286 0.82 -9.91 13.40
N GLY A 287 1.75 -10.01 12.46
CA GLY A 287 2.58 -11.20 12.27
C GLY A 287 3.53 -11.54 13.43
N SER A 288 3.73 -10.64 14.38
CA SER A 288 4.54 -10.86 15.58
C SER A 288 3.77 -11.52 16.73
N MET A 289 2.46 -11.74 16.58
CA MET A 289 1.62 -12.32 17.62
C MET A 289 1.55 -13.85 17.49
N ASP A 290 1.46 -14.55 18.63
CA ASP A 290 1.45 -16.01 18.70
C ASP A 290 0.29 -16.66 17.94
N ASN A 291 -0.87 -15.98 17.88
CA ASN A 291 -2.06 -16.44 17.16
C ASN A 291 -2.16 -15.87 15.73
N SER A 292 -1.06 -15.42 15.14
CA SER A 292 -1.07 -14.88 13.77
C SER A 292 -0.94 -15.96 12.70
N LEU A 293 -1.48 -15.68 11.51
CA LEU A 293 -1.35 -16.57 10.33
C LEU A 293 -0.06 -16.32 9.53
N HIS A 294 0.94 -15.71 10.15
CA HIS A 294 2.15 -15.27 9.46
C HIS A 294 2.99 -16.43 8.91
N GLY A 295 3.10 -17.51 9.68
CA GLY A 295 3.76 -18.74 9.21
C GLY A 295 3.06 -19.32 7.98
N LEU A 296 1.73 -19.29 7.95
CA LEU A 296 0.94 -19.75 6.80
C LEU A 296 1.22 -18.88 5.56
N THR A 297 1.18 -17.55 5.68
CA THR A 297 1.41 -16.65 4.54
C THR A 297 2.81 -16.79 3.97
N ILE A 298 3.84 -16.93 4.82
CA ILE A 298 5.22 -17.20 4.38
C ILE A 298 5.31 -18.52 3.61
N ASN A 299 4.68 -19.59 4.10
CA ASN A 299 4.70 -20.88 3.42
C ASN A 299 3.93 -20.85 2.09
N MET A 300 2.84 -20.09 1.99
CA MET A 300 2.15 -19.85 0.71
C MET A 300 3.07 -19.18 -0.31
N MET A 301 3.80 -18.13 0.08
CA MET A 301 4.77 -17.47 -0.79
C MET A 301 5.90 -18.40 -1.23
N ARG A 302 6.42 -19.23 -0.31
CA ARG A 302 7.42 -20.26 -0.65
C ARG A 302 6.89 -21.31 -1.62
N TYR A 303 5.60 -21.62 -1.56
CA TYR A 303 4.93 -22.50 -2.52
C TYR A 303 4.62 -21.82 -3.87
N GLY A 304 4.88 -20.51 -4.00
CA GLY A 304 4.64 -19.73 -5.21
C GLY A 304 3.25 -19.11 -5.29
N LEU A 305 2.52 -19.05 -4.17
CA LEU A 305 1.25 -18.34 -4.07
C LEU A 305 1.48 -16.89 -3.61
N LEU A 306 0.60 -15.98 -4.04
CA LEU A 306 0.51 -14.60 -3.59
C LEU A 306 -0.65 -14.51 -2.57
N PRO A 307 -0.38 -14.62 -1.26
CA PRO A 307 -1.39 -14.40 -0.22
C PRO A 307 -1.85 -12.95 -0.20
N VAL A 308 -3.15 -12.72 -0.04
CA VAL A 308 -3.77 -11.42 0.21
C VAL A 308 -4.74 -11.53 1.39
N ALA A 309 -4.71 -10.57 2.31
CA ALA A 309 -5.59 -10.52 3.47
C ALA A 309 -6.89 -9.80 3.10
N ALA A 310 -8.03 -10.50 3.24
CA ALA A 310 -9.35 -9.97 2.92
C ALA A 310 -10.12 -9.63 4.21
N ASP A 311 -10.20 -8.35 4.57
CA ASP A 311 -10.96 -7.92 5.76
C ASP A 311 -12.46 -7.72 5.50
N ARG A 312 -12.88 -7.83 4.24
CA ARG A 312 -14.27 -7.79 3.83
C ARG A 312 -14.50 -8.88 2.81
N TRP A 313 -15.71 -9.42 2.84
CA TRP A 313 -16.14 -10.36 1.82
C TRP A 313 -16.18 -9.66 0.46
N ASP A 314 -15.47 -10.22 -0.51
CA ASP A 314 -15.45 -9.75 -1.89
C ASP A 314 -15.49 -10.95 -2.84
N PRO A 315 -16.66 -11.26 -3.44
CA PRO A 315 -16.79 -12.34 -4.41
C PRO A 315 -15.86 -12.17 -5.62
N ALA A 316 -15.50 -10.94 -5.99
CA ALA A 316 -14.58 -10.70 -7.10
C ALA A 316 -13.14 -11.16 -6.79
N LEU A 317 -12.74 -11.21 -5.51
CA LEU A 317 -11.47 -11.83 -5.12
C LEU A 317 -11.54 -13.35 -5.28
N LEU A 318 -12.65 -13.97 -4.90
CA LEU A 318 -12.85 -15.40 -5.10
C LEU A 318 -12.73 -15.75 -6.58
N ASP A 319 -13.28 -14.95 -7.49
CA ASP A 319 -13.24 -15.15 -8.95
C ASP A 319 -11.83 -15.29 -9.53
N VAL A 320 -10.83 -14.72 -8.85
CA VAL A 320 -9.44 -14.71 -9.29
C VAL A 320 -8.52 -15.49 -8.36
N ALA A 321 -9.01 -16.00 -7.24
CA ALA A 321 -8.22 -16.79 -6.31
C ALA A 321 -8.11 -18.26 -6.74
N ARG A 322 -7.05 -18.91 -6.25
CA ARG A 322 -6.88 -20.37 -6.27
C ARG A 322 -7.34 -21.02 -4.97
N VAL A 323 -7.02 -20.37 -3.86
CA VAL A 323 -7.24 -20.88 -2.50
C VAL A 323 -7.83 -19.76 -1.65
N ILE A 324 -8.75 -20.10 -0.76
CA ILE A 324 -9.13 -19.27 0.38
C ILE A 324 -8.88 -20.04 1.67
N VAL A 325 -8.34 -19.37 2.69
CA VAL A 325 -8.14 -19.92 4.02
C VAL A 325 -8.97 -19.15 5.03
N MET A 326 -9.76 -19.89 5.81
CA MET A 326 -10.58 -19.41 6.92
C MET A 326 -10.10 -20.12 8.19
N ASN A 327 -9.76 -19.39 9.25
CA ASN A 327 -9.18 -19.96 10.46
C ASN A 327 -9.89 -19.48 11.72
N ALA A 328 -10.76 -20.36 12.24
CA ALA A 328 -11.61 -20.11 13.39
C ALA A 328 -12.58 -18.92 13.18
N PRO A 329 -13.55 -19.04 12.25
CA PRO A 329 -14.49 -17.95 11.97
C PRO A 329 -15.35 -17.67 13.19
N ARG A 330 -15.60 -16.38 13.48
CA ARG A 330 -16.44 -15.93 14.61
C ARG A 330 -17.70 -15.19 14.16
N LYS A 331 -17.87 -15.03 12.86
CA LYS A 331 -19.07 -14.51 12.22
C LYS A 331 -19.69 -15.61 11.37
N VAL A 332 -21.00 -15.77 11.47
CA VAL A 332 -21.74 -16.77 10.69
C VAL A 332 -21.59 -16.46 9.20
N ILE A 333 -21.23 -17.48 8.42
CA ILE A 333 -21.22 -17.42 6.96
C ILE A 333 -22.66 -17.30 6.48
N THR A 334 -22.97 -16.24 5.75
CA THR A 334 -24.31 -15.98 5.21
C THR A 334 -24.63 -16.93 4.04
N PRO A 335 -25.93 -17.10 3.70
CA PRO A 335 -26.31 -17.92 2.54
C PRO A 335 -25.71 -17.45 1.21
N SER A 336 -25.50 -16.14 1.03
CA SER A 336 -24.82 -15.60 -0.16
C SER A 336 -23.32 -15.94 -0.16
N GLU A 337 -22.63 -15.78 0.96
CA GLU A 337 -21.21 -16.13 1.09
C GLU A 337 -21.01 -17.64 0.90
N GLN A 338 -21.93 -18.46 1.39
CA GLN A 338 -21.96 -19.90 1.14
C GLN A 338 -22.09 -20.23 -0.35
N ALA A 339 -23.02 -19.56 -1.07
CA ALA A 339 -23.19 -19.77 -2.50
C ALA A 339 -21.94 -19.36 -3.29
N ASP A 340 -21.29 -18.26 -2.91
CA ASP A 340 -20.03 -17.81 -3.50
C ASP A 340 -18.90 -18.84 -3.28
N LEU A 341 -18.77 -19.39 -2.07
CA LEU A 341 -17.79 -20.44 -1.73
C LEU A 341 -18.05 -21.74 -2.49
N GLN A 342 -19.32 -22.13 -2.61
CA GLN A 342 -19.71 -23.30 -3.39
C GLN A 342 -19.34 -23.11 -4.87
N ALA A 343 -19.73 -21.99 -5.47
CA ALA A 343 -19.39 -21.66 -6.85
C ALA A 343 -17.86 -21.62 -7.05
N PHE A 344 -17.11 -21.10 -6.08
CA PHE A 344 -15.65 -21.10 -6.08
C PHE A 344 -15.05 -22.52 -6.07
N MET A 345 -15.58 -23.44 -5.26
CA MET A 345 -15.14 -24.84 -5.24
C MET A 345 -15.51 -25.59 -6.54
N GLU A 346 -16.72 -25.38 -7.06
CA GLU A 346 -17.21 -26.03 -8.29
C GLU A 346 -16.34 -25.73 -9.51
N ARG A 347 -15.76 -24.54 -9.57
CA ARG A 347 -14.82 -24.12 -10.63
C ARG A 347 -13.34 -24.43 -10.32
N GLY A 348 -13.08 -25.27 -9.32
CA GLY A 348 -11.75 -25.81 -8.98
C GLY A 348 -10.97 -25.03 -7.91
N GLY A 349 -11.60 -24.08 -7.23
CA GLY A 349 -11.01 -23.39 -6.08
C GLY A 349 -10.91 -24.30 -4.86
N THR A 350 -9.94 -24.02 -3.97
CA THR A 350 -9.76 -24.79 -2.72
C THR A 350 -10.11 -23.94 -1.51
N VAL A 351 -11.02 -24.44 -0.67
CA VAL A 351 -11.32 -23.84 0.64
C VAL A 351 -10.58 -24.62 1.71
N ILE A 352 -9.71 -23.94 2.46
CA ILE A 352 -9.06 -24.49 3.65
C ILE A 352 -9.75 -23.88 4.86
N LEU A 353 -10.49 -24.71 5.60
CA LEU A 353 -11.15 -24.31 6.83
C LEU A 353 -10.46 -24.97 8.03
N ALA A 354 -9.86 -24.17 8.89
CA ALA A 354 -9.45 -24.60 10.22
C ALA A 354 -10.53 -24.19 11.22
N CYS A 355 -11.27 -25.17 11.74
CA CYS A 355 -12.41 -24.93 12.63
C CYS A 355 -12.36 -25.85 13.84
N GLY A 356 -12.17 -25.27 15.03
CA GLY A 356 -12.34 -25.97 16.31
C GLY A 356 -13.81 -25.99 16.73
N PHE A 357 -14.17 -26.89 17.66
CA PHE A 357 -15.54 -27.00 18.17
C PHE A 357 -16.19 -25.67 18.62
N PRO A 358 -15.48 -24.75 19.32
CA PRO A 358 -16.05 -23.45 19.70
C PRO A 358 -16.50 -22.58 18.52
N HIS A 359 -15.96 -22.81 17.33
CA HIS A 359 -16.22 -22.02 16.13
C HIS A 359 -17.15 -22.73 15.13
N TYR A 360 -17.61 -23.94 15.47
CA TYR A 360 -18.39 -24.77 14.56
C TYR A 360 -19.68 -24.11 14.11
N GLU A 361 -20.42 -23.47 15.02
CA GLU A 361 -21.70 -22.80 14.69
C GLU A 361 -21.54 -21.73 13.60
N PHE A 362 -20.38 -21.06 13.53
CA PHE A 362 -20.11 -20.03 12.52
C PHE A 362 -19.76 -20.62 11.15
N ALA A 363 -19.09 -21.77 11.13
CA ALA A 363 -18.71 -22.49 9.91
C ALA A 363 -19.79 -23.48 9.43
N LYS A 364 -20.80 -23.76 10.27
CA LYS A 364 -21.86 -24.74 10.02
C LYS A 364 -22.54 -24.56 8.65
N PRO A 365 -22.90 -23.36 8.17
CA PRO A 365 -23.48 -23.18 6.85
C PRO A 365 -22.62 -23.71 5.70
N LEU A 366 -21.29 -23.62 5.81
CA LEU A 366 -20.36 -24.16 4.82
C LEU A 366 -20.19 -25.68 4.93
N LEU A 367 -20.29 -26.25 6.14
CA LEU A 367 -20.02 -27.66 6.41
C LEU A 367 -21.24 -28.57 6.23
N ASP A 368 -22.44 -28.09 6.57
CA ASP A 368 -23.69 -28.85 6.51
C ASP A 368 -23.98 -29.48 5.14
N PRO A 369 -23.76 -28.81 3.99
CA PRO A 369 -23.98 -29.40 2.66
C PRO A 369 -23.15 -30.65 2.39
N TYR A 370 -22.05 -30.83 3.12
CA TYR A 370 -21.11 -31.94 2.97
C TYR A 370 -21.24 -32.98 4.11
N ASP A 371 -22.24 -32.84 4.99
CA ASP A 371 -22.42 -33.66 6.21
C ASP A 371 -21.18 -33.73 7.11
N ILE A 372 -20.39 -32.65 7.13
CA ILE A 372 -19.21 -32.54 7.98
C ILE A 372 -19.60 -31.92 9.33
N LYS A 373 -19.26 -32.60 10.43
CA LYS A 373 -19.56 -32.12 11.79
C LYS A 373 -18.30 -32.04 12.62
N VAL A 374 -18.06 -30.89 13.25
CA VAL A 374 -17.00 -30.73 14.25
C VAL A 374 -17.61 -31.02 15.62
N ARG A 375 -17.19 -32.12 16.25
CA ARG A 375 -17.70 -32.53 17.56
C ARG A 375 -16.76 -32.07 18.67
N GLY A 376 -17.32 -31.61 19.79
CA GLY A 376 -16.60 -31.26 21.01
C GLY A 376 -16.11 -32.48 21.80
N LEU A 377 -15.61 -33.49 21.10
CA LEU A 377 -15.04 -34.68 21.73
C LEU A 377 -13.55 -34.42 21.97
N PRO A 378 -13.08 -34.33 23.23
CA PRO A 378 -11.67 -34.20 23.51
C PRO A 378 -10.93 -35.47 23.03
N LEU A 379 -10.10 -35.34 22.00
CA LEU A 379 -9.34 -36.45 21.42
C LEU A 379 -8.08 -36.82 22.23
N GLY A 380 -7.84 -36.13 23.34
CA GLY A 380 -6.82 -36.44 24.33
C GLY A 380 -6.97 -35.57 25.57
N ARG A 381 -6.61 -36.10 26.75
CA ARG A 381 -6.23 -35.25 27.88
C ARG A 381 -4.84 -34.72 27.55
N PHE A 382 -4.60 -33.42 27.69
CA PHE A 382 -3.25 -32.96 27.92
C PHE A 382 -2.74 -33.81 29.10
N PHE A 383 -1.66 -34.55 28.89
CA PHE A 383 -1.04 -35.26 30.01
C PHE A 383 -0.79 -34.20 31.08
N ASP A 384 -1.33 -34.41 32.28
CA ASP A 384 -0.84 -33.81 33.54
C ASP A 384 0.57 -34.35 33.84
N ARG A 385 1.45 -34.38 32.83
CA ARG A 385 2.88 -34.54 33.01
C ARG A 385 3.44 -33.13 32.91
N PRO A 386 4.03 -32.58 33.98
CA PRO A 386 4.77 -31.35 33.86
C PRO A 386 5.88 -31.59 32.83
N MET A 387 5.75 -31.02 31.64
CA MET A 387 6.92 -30.78 30.80
C MET A 387 7.72 -29.73 31.56
N PHE A 388 8.76 -30.20 32.25
CA PHE A 388 9.60 -29.48 33.21
C PHE A 388 8.92 -29.25 34.55
N GLY A 389 9.26 -30.11 35.51
CA GLY A 389 8.76 -30.06 36.86
C GLY A 389 9.06 -28.73 37.53
N HIS A 390 8.01 -27.93 37.76
CA HIS A 390 7.86 -27.09 38.94
C HIS A 390 6.37 -26.89 39.20
N ARG A 391 5.94 -27.19 40.43
CA ARG A 391 4.65 -26.74 40.97
C ARG A 391 4.80 -25.26 41.35
N VAL A 392 3.79 -24.45 41.03
CA VAL A 392 3.48 -23.23 41.79
C VAL A 392 2.63 -23.64 42.99
#